data_AF-A0A3D4HA86-F1
#
_entry.id   AF-A0A3D4HA86-F1
#
_cell.length_a   1.000
_cell.length_b   1.000
_cell.length_c   1.000
_cell.angle_alpha   90.00
_cell.angle_beta   90.00
_cell.angle_gamma   90.00
#
_symmetry.space_group_name_H-M   'P 1'
#
loop_
_entity.id
_entity.type
_entity.pdbx_description
1 polymer ?
#
loop_
_entity_poly.entity_id
_entity_poly.type
_entity_poly.pdbx_seq_one_letter_code
_entity_poly.pdbx_strand_id
1 'polypeptide(L)'
;MQSSTDPESKPWYKILSNYQWTVLIVASLGWIFDVFEGQIFVASMREVMPYRVRPITSSIFHASSVFGTLLSTAAGAYVVGNPELGENAWRWGFALGALPAALTIWIRVKLKEPDQWVKMQERSKKEAQIKPGSIPDLFKGRQLRSTLVGVSLASIGLVTFWGVHIYGKNALLEHAKSEALAADGVLDSSSGALVNQTLEKPENKTAMKKGKC
;
A
#
# COMPACT_ATOMS: atom_id res chain seq x y z
N MET A 1 14.80 37.59 27.37
CA MET A 1 15.09 36.21 26.91
C MET A 1 13.75 35.51 26.66
N GLN A 2 13.09 35.78 25.54
CA GLN A 2 11.91 35.02 25.11
C GLN A 2 12.38 33.83 24.28
N SER A 3 12.01 32.61 24.68
CA SER A 3 12.21 31.41 23.88
C SER A 3 11.16 31.35 22.76
N SER A 4 11.64 31.35 21.52
CA SER A 4 10.85 30.96 20.36
C SER A 4 10.54 29.46 20.48
N THR A 5 9.35 29.12 20.96
CA THR A 5 8.83 27.75 20.84
C THR A 5 8.15 27.64 19.49
N ASP A 6 8.93 27.26 18.47
CA ASP A 6 8.37 26.91 17.17
C ASP A 6 7.36 25.76 17.36
N PRO A 7 6.10 25.91 16.93
CA PRO A 7 5.07 24.87 17.07
C PRO A 7 5.38 23.59 16.27
N GLU A 8 6.43 23.62 15.45
CA GLU A 8 6.91 22.55 14.58
C GLU A 8 7.84 21.53 15.29
N SER A 9 8.26 21.81 16.53
CA SER A 9 9.22 20.97 17.29
C SER A 9 8.56 19.81 18.08
N LYS A 10 7.48 19.20 17.57
CA LYS A 10 6.90 18.00 18.19
C LYS A 10 7.31 16.75 17.42
N PRO A 11 7.70 15.65 18.08
CA PRO A 11 7.95 14.38 17.42
C PRO A 11 6.73 13.98 16.58
N TRP A 12 6.95 13.53 15.34
CA TRP A 12 5.90 13.24 14.36
C TRP A 12 4.76 12.36 14.90
N TYR A 13 5.07 11.40 15.78
CA TYR A 13 4.10 10.49 16.38
C TYR A 13 3.14 11.17 17.37
N LYS A 14 3.51 12.33 17.94
CA LYS A 14 2.65 13.14 18.84
C LYS A 14 1.73 14.09 18.09
N ILE A 15 1.95 14.27 16.78
CA ILE A 15 1.10 15.06 15.90
C ILE A 15 -0.16 14.26 15.52
N LEU A 16 -0.08 12.92 15.61
CA LEU A 16 -1.15 12.00 15.23
C LEU A 16 -2.18 11.82 16.35
N SER A 17 -3.45 12.02 16.02
CA SER A 17 -4.59 11.70 16.89
C SER A 17 -4.83 10.19 17.04
N ASN A 18 -5.59 9.78 18.05
CA ASN A 18 -5.96 8.38 18.27
C ASN A 18 -6.66 7.76 17.04
N TYR A 19 -7.51 8.53 16.36
CA TYR A 19 -8.17 8.06 15.14
C TYR A 19 -7.17 7.79 14.01
N GLN A 20 -6.17 8.66 13.83
CA GLN A 20 -5.13 8.46 12.81
C GLN A 20 -4.28 7.23 13.10
N TRP A 21 -4.01 6.93 14.38
CA TRP A 21 -3.38 5.66 14.76
C TRP A 21 -4.24 4.45 14.44
N THR A 22 -5.54 4.51 14.72
CA THR A 22 -6.47 3.42 14.34
C THR A 22 -6.47 3.21 12.83
N VAL A 23 -6.58 4.28 12.05
CA VAL A 23 -6.53 4.21 10.57
C VAL A 23 -5.21 3.61 10.10
N LEU A 24 -4.07 4.02 10.69
CA LEU A 24 -2.76 3.50 10.34
C LEU A 24 -2.63 2.00 10.64
N ILE A 25 -3.15 1.55 11.79
CA ILE A 25 -3.14 0.13 12.17
C ILE A 25 -4.04 -0.67 11.22
N VAL A 26 -5.27 -0.21 10.98
CA VAL A 26 -6.22 -0.90 10.09
C VAL A 26 -5.67 -0.97 8.67
N ALA A 27 -5.10 0.11 8.15
CA ALA A 27 -4.46 0.11 6.83
C ALA A 27 -3.27 -0.85 6.78
N SER A 28 -2.42 -0.84 7.82
CA SER A 28 -1.25 -1.74 7.91
C SER A 28 -1.66 -3.21 7.98
N LEU A 29 -2.72 -3.54 8.74
CA LEU A 29 -3.30 -4.88 8.79
C LEU A 29 -3.87 -5.31 7.44
N GLY A 30 -4.49 -4.38 6.70
CA GLY A 30 -4.95 -4.63 5.34
C GLY A 30 -3.82 -5.11 4.42
N TRP A 31 -2.69 -4.41 4.41
CA TRP A 31 -1.51 -4.81 3.63
C TRP A 31 -0.89 -6.13 4.09
N ILE A 32 -0.82 -6.38 5.40
CA ILE A 32 -0.32 -7.66 5.93
C ILE A 32 -1.21 -8.82 5.48
N PHE A 33 -2.53 -8.62 5.57
CA PHE A 33 -3.50 -9.66 5.20
C PHE A 33 -3.47 -9.96 3.70
N ASP A 34 -3.36 -8.93 2.86
CA ASP A 34 -3.22 -9.07 1.40
C ASP A 34 -1.99 -9.91 1.02
N VAL A 35 -0.82 -9.57 1.58
CA VAL A 35 0.41 -10.32 1.32
C VAL A 35 0.31 -11.75 1.86
N PHE A 36 -0.25 -11.93 3.06
CA PHE A 36 -0.42 -13.23 3.69
C PHE A 36 -1.28 -14.19 2.85
N GLU A 37 -2.40 -13.70 2.31
CA GLU A 37 -3.30 -14.47 1.47
C GLU A 37 -2.61 -14.97 0.20
N GLY A 38 -1.88 -14.07 -0.49
CA GLY A 38 -1.10 -14.44 -1.67
C GLY A 38 -0.01 -15.49 -1.39
N GLN A 39 0.68 -15.39 -0.24
CA GLN A 39 1.72 -16.37 0.11
C GLN A 39 1.14 -17.74 0.47
N ILE A 40 -0.02 -17.80 1.15
CA ILE A 40 -0.73 -19.06 1.41
C ILE A 40 -1.11 -19.73 0.11
N PHE A 41 -1.70 -18.97 -0.82
CA PHE A 41 -2.12 -19.52 -2.10
C PHE A 41 -0.93 -20.14 -2.87
N VAL A 42 0.19 -19.42 -2.95
CA VAL A 42 1.42 -19.92 -3.59
C VAL A 42 1.95 -21.17 -2.88
N ALA A 43 1.90 -21.23 -1.54
CA ALA A 43 2.31 -22.40 -0.78
C ALA A 43 1.42 -23.62 -1.09
N SER A 44 0.09 -23.47 -1.05
CA SER A 44 -0.86 -24.52 -1.39
C SER A 44 -0.70 -25.00 -2.84
N MET A 45 -0.47 -24.08 -3.78
CA MET A 45 -0.20 -24.45 -5.17
C MET A 45 1.07 -25.30 -5.32
N ARG A 46 2.11 -25.01 -4.54
CA ARG A 46 3.35 -25.81 -4.56
C ARG A 46 3.13 -27.22 -4.04
N GLU A 47 2.20 -27.43 -3.12
CA GLU A 47 1.86 -28.77 -2.62
C GLU A 47 1.17 -29.63 -3.68
N VAL A 48 0.29 -29.02 -4.49
CA VAL A 48 -0.52 -29.72 -5.50
C VAL A 48 0.22 -29.89 -6.84
N MET A 49 1.07 -28.94 -7.23
CA MET A 49 1.67 -28.90 -8.58
C MET A 49 3.04 -29.61 -8.67
N PRO A 50 3.33 -30.31 -9.81
CA PRO A 50 4.63 -30.93 -10.03
C PRO A 50 5.75 -29.90 -10.19
N TYR A 51 6.97 -30.23 -9.78
CA TYR A 51 8.10 -29.29 -9.65
C TYR A 51 8.35 -28.44 -10.91
N ARG A 52 8.26 -29.05 -12.10
CA ARG A 52 8.53 -28.39 -13.39
C ARG A 52 7.58 -27.24 -13.71
N VAL A 53 6.33 -27.27 -13.23
CA VAL A 53 5.32 -26.25 -13.58
C VAL A 53 5.12 -25.20 -12.48
N ARG A 54 5.63 -25.43 -11.26
CA ARG A 54 5.45 -24.50 -10.12
C ARG A 54 5.81 -23.04 -10.43
N PRO A 55 6.95 -22.73 -11.09
CA PRO A 55 7.27 -21.33 -11.39
C PRO A 55 6.29 -20.72 -12.39
N ILE A 56 5.91 -21.47 -13.43
CA ILE A 56 5.00 -21.01 -14.48
C ILE A 56 3.63 -20.70 -13.89
N THR A 57 3.06 -21.61 -13.09
CA THR A 57 1.75 -21.38 -12.50
C THR A 57 1.78 -20.21 -11.51
N SER A 58 2.86 -20.06 -10.72
CA SER A 58 3.03 -18.91 -9.82
C SER A 58 3.08 -17.59 -10.58
N SER A 59 3.79 -17.55 -11.71
CA SER A 59 3.85 -16.35 -12.57
C SER A 59 2.51 -16.03 -13.21
N ILE A 60 1.76 -17.04 -13.68
CA ILE A 60 0.40 -16.85 -14.22
C ILE A 60 -0.53 -16.29 -13.15
N PHE A 61 -0.45 -16.82 -11.92
CA PHE A 61 -1.23 -16.30 -10.79
C PHE A 61 -0.93 -14.82 -10.53
N HIS A 62 0.35 -14.44 -10.41
CA HIS A 62 0.69 -13.03 -10.21
C HIS A 62 0.32 -12.14 -11.40
N ALA A 63 0.42 -12.64 -12.63
CA ALA A 63 0.00 -11.90 -13.82
C ALA A 63 -1.52 -11.63 -13.84
N SER A 64 -2.33 -12.48 -13.22
CA SER A 64 -3.77 -12.27 -13.13
C SER A 64 -4.16 -11.01 -12.33
N SER A 65 -3.28 -10.50 -11.46
CA SER A 65 -3.51 -9.23 -10.73
C SER A 65 -3.67 -8.03 -11.66
N VAL A 66 -3.00 -8.04 -12.81
CA VAL A 66 -3.13 -7.01 -13.85
C VAL A 66 -4.55 -7.00 -14.40
N PHE A 67 -5.12 -8.19 -14.63
CA PHE A 67 -6.50 -8.31 -15.09
C PHE A 67 -7.48 -7.73 -14.07
N GLY A 68 -7.30 -8.02 -12.77
CA GLY A 68 -8.10 -7.42 -11.70
C GLY A 68 -7.98 -5.89 -11.66
N THR A 69 -6.77 -5.36 -11.85
CA THR A 69 -6.50 -3.92 -11.90
C THR A 69 -7.18 -3.25 -13.10
N LEU A 70 -7.11 -3.88 -14.28
CA LEU A 70 -7.79 -3.40 -15.48
C LEU A 70 -9.31 -3.42 -15.32
N LEU A 71 -9.86 -4.49 -14.74
CA LEU A 71 -11.29 -4.59 -14.46
C LEU A 71 -11.74 -3.54 -13.44
N SER A 72 -10.95 -3.29 -12.39
CA SER A 72 -11.20 -2.23 -11.42
C SER A 72 -11.19 -0.84 -12.07
N THR A 73 -10.22 -0.59 -12.96
CA THR A 73 -10.13 0.67 -13.71
C THR A 73 -11.33 0.84 -14.64
N ALA A 74 -11.73 -0.21 -15.35
CA ALA A 74 -12.91 -0.21 -16.21
C ALA A 74 -14.20 0.02 -15.39
N ALA A 75 -14.35 -0.64 -14.25
CA ALA A 75 -15.48 -0.41 -13.35
C ALA A 75 -15.50 1.03 -12.81
N GLY A 76 -14.36 1.58 -12.43
CA GLY A 76 -14.24 2.98 -12.03
C GLY A 76 -14.68 3.95 -13.15
N ALA A 77 -14.21 3.72 -14.37
CA ALA A 77 -14.53 4.57 -15.51
C ALA A 77 -16.00 4.46 -15.97
N TYR A 78 -16.52 3.24 -16.10
CA TYR A 78 -17.82 2.97 -16.74
C TYR A 78 -18.98 2.77 -15.77
N VAL A 79 -18.74 2.46 -14.51
CA VAL A 79 -19.79 2.30 -13.49
C VAL A 79 -19.79 3.50 -12.55
N VAL A 80 -18.66 3.77 -11.89
CA VAL A 80 -18.60 4.86 -10.90
C VAL A 80 -18.60 6.24 -11.57
N GLY A 81 -17.92 6.37 -12.72
CA GLY A 81 -17.85 7.61 -13.49
C GLY A 81 -19.04 7.88 -14.42
N ASN A 82 -20.03 6.99 -14.48
CA ASN A 82 -21.16 7.13 -15.39
C ASN A 82 -22.17 8.19 -14.88
N PRO A 83 -22.41 9.29 -15.64
CA PRO A 83 -23.36 10.34 -15.25
C PRO A 83 -24.80 9.83 -15.10
N GLU A 84 -25.20 8.77 -15.83
CA GLU A 84 -26.56 8.23 -15.81
C GLU A 84 -26.90 7.52 -14.49
N LEU A 85 -25.90 7.00 -13.77
CA LEU A 85 -26.09 6.33 -12.48
C LEU A 85 -26.18 7.31 -11.30
N GLY A 86 -25.90 8.59 -11.54
CA GLY A 86 -26.01 9.68 -10.57
C GLY A 86 -25.29 9.39 -9.24
N GLU A 87 -25.83 9.90 -8.14
CA GLU A 87 -25.27 9.72 -6.79
C GLU A 87 -25.22 8.26 -6.31
N ASN A 88 -25.87 7.32 -7.00
CA ASN A 88 -25.88 5.91 -6.63
C ASN A 88 -24.75 5.09 -7.30
N ALA A 89 -23.95 5.69 -8.18
CA ALA A 89 -22.90 5.01 -8.93
C ALA A 89 -21.89 4.25 -8.04
N TRP A 90 -21.55 4.82 -6.87
CA TRP A 90 -20.65 4.19 -5.90
C TRP A 90 -21.21 2.89 -5.30
N ARG A 91 -22.55 2.76 -5.17
CA ARG A 91 -23.21 1.55 -4.65
C ARG A 91 -23.08 0.41 -5.65
N TRP A 92 -23.23 0.73 -6.94
CA TRP A 92 -23.01 -0.23 -8.03
C TRP A 92 -21.54 -0.64 -8.13
N GLY A 93 -20.61 0.27 -7.84
CA GLY A 93 -19.19 -0.07 -7.65
C GLY A 93 -18.98 -1.14 -6.57
N PHE A 94 -19.58 -0.98 -5.39
CA PHE A 94 -19.51 -1.98 -4.32
C PHE A 94 -20.23 -3.30 -4.69
N ALA A 95 -21.39 -3.23 -5.34
CA ALA A 95 -22.12 -4.41 -5.78
C ALA A 95 -21.30 -5.24 -6.79
N LEU A 96 -20.61 -4.58 -7.73
CA LEU A 96 -19.71 -5.24 -8.66
C LEU A 96 -18.53 -5.91 -7.93
N GLY A 97 -17.97 -5.24 -6.91
CA GLY A 97 -16.94 -5.81 -6.04
C GLY A 97 -17.40 -6.99 -5.18
N ALA A 98 -18.71 -7.12 -4.91
CA ALA A 98 -19.25 -8.25 -4.17
C ALA A 98 -19.24 -9.57 -4.98
N LEU A 99 -19.20 -9.51 -6.31
CA LEU A 99 -19.16 -10.70 -7.17
C LEU A 99 -17.91 -11.58 -6.93
N PRO A 100 -16.67 -11.07 -6.97
CA PRO A 100 -15.50 -11.88 -6.63
C PRO A 100 -15.52 -12.36 -5.18
N ALA A 101 -16.13 -11.62 -4.24
CA ALA A 101 -16.31 -12.11 -2.86
C ALA A 101 -17.25 -13.32 -2.80
N ALA A 102 -18.36 -13.31 -3.52
CA ALA A 102 -19.24 -14.48 -3.62
C ALA A 102 -18.53 -15.69 -4.27
N LEU A 103 -17.73 -15.44 -5.30
CA LEU A 103 -16.93 -16.47 -5.97
C LEU A 103 -15.91 -17.10 -5.01
N THR A 104 -15.21 -16.32 -4.19
CA THR A 104 -14.25 -16.86 -3.22
C THR A 104 -14.93 -17.73 -2.15
N ILE A 105 -16.13 -17.35 -1.69
CA ILE A 105 -16.92 -18.20 -0.78
C ILE A 105 -17.25 -19.53 -1.44
N TRP A 106 -17.70 -19.51 -2.70
CA TRP A 106 -18.01 -20.74 -3.45
C TRP A 106 -16.77 -21.63 -3.64
N ILE A 107 -15.63 -21.05 -4.00
CA ILE A 107 -14.36 -21.77 -4.14
C ILE A 107 -13.97 -22.39 -2.79
N ARG A 108 -14.06 -21.64 -1.68
CA ARG A 108 -13.75 -22.16 -0.34
C ARG A 108 -14.62 -23.35 0.04
N VAL A 109 -15.91 -23.32 -0.28
CA VAL A 109 -16.84 -24.43 0.00
C VAL A 109 -16.50 -25.68 -0.83
N LYS A 110 -15.95 -25.51 -2.04
CA LYS A 110 -15.60 -26.62 -2.94
C LYS A 110 -14.15 -27.10 -2.81
N LEU A 111 -13.32 -26.39 -2.06
CA LEU A 111 -11.90 -26.70 -1.91
C LEU A 111 -11.72 -27.99 -1.10
N LYS A 112 -11.20 -29.03 -1.74
CA LYS A 112 -10.84 -30.29 -1.07
C LYS A 112 -9.47 -30.14 -0.42
N GLU A 113 -9.34 -30.63 0.81
CA GLU A 113 -8.05 -30.68 1.49
C GLU A 113 -7.04 -31.55 0.71
N PRO A 114 -5.78 -31.10 0.54
CA PRO A 114 -4.78 -31.84 -0.20
C PRO A 114 -4.36 -33.12 0.53
N ASP A 115 -4.19 -34.21 -0.21
CA ASP A 115 -3.83 -35.52 0.36
C ASP A 115 -2.50 -35.49 1.14
N GLN A 116 -1.61 -34.54 0.86
CA GLN A 116 -0.37 -34.33 1.61
C GLN A 116 -0.63 -33.87 3.05
N TRP A 117 -1.60 -32.97 3.26
CA TRP A 117 -1.99 -32.49 4.58
C TRP A 117 -2.61 -33.62 5.41
N VAL A 118 -3.49 -34.41 4.80
CA VAL A 118 -4.10 -35.59 5.44
C VAL A 118 -3.02 -36.59 5.85
N LYS A 119 -2.07 -36.90 4.96
CA LYS A 119 -0.92 -37.77 5.26
C LYS A 119 -0.03 -37.23 6.38
N MET A 120 0.21 -35.92 6.45
CA MET A 120 0.98 -35.30 7.53
C MET A 120 0.23 -35.39 8.87
N GLN A 121 -1.09 -35.19 8.87
CA GLN A 121 -1.90 -35.32 10.07
C GLN A 121 -1.96 -36.76 10.58
N GLU A 122 -2.10 -37.73 9.67
CA GLU A 122 -2.05 -39.16 10.02
C GLU A 122 -0.67 -39.58 10.56
N ARG A 123 0.41 -39.12 9.94
CA ARG A 123 1.78 -39.36 10.42
C ARG A 123 2.03 -38.72 11.79
N SER A 124 1.57 -37.48 11.99
CA SER A 124 1.69 -36.78 13.27
C SER A 124 0.88 -37.45 14.40
N LYS A 125 -0.28 -38.06 14.07
CA LYS A 125 -1.06 -38.86 15.03
C LYS A 125 -0.40 -40.20 15.37
N LYS A 126 0.30 -40.83 14.42
CA LYS A 126 0.98 -42.14 14.61
C LYS A 126 2.35 -42.00 15.27
N GLU A 127 3.05 -40.89 15.03
CA GLU A 127 4.38 -40.62 15.57
C GLU A 127 4.36 -39.30 16.36
N ALA A 128 4.27 -39.40 17.69
CA ALA A 128 4.26 -38.26 18.61
C ALA A 128 5.51 -37.36 18.53
N GLN A 129 6.54 -37.76 17.76
CA GLN A 129 7.78 -37.02 17.58
C GLN A 129 7.84 -36.14 16.32
N ILE A 130 6.93 -36.25 15.35
CA ILE A 130 6.94 -35.35 14.19
C ILE A 130 6.35 -34.00 14.63
N LYS A 131 7.22 -33.09 15.06
CA LYS A 131 6.87 -31.70 15.32
C LYS A 131 6.69 -30.97 13.98
N PRO A 132 5.56 -30.28 13.73
CA PRO A 132 5.47 -29.36 12.60
C PRO A 132 6.57 -28.30 12.76
N GLY A 133 7.21 -27.91 11.66
CA GLY A 133 8.30 -26.93 11.68
C GLY A 133 7.86 -25.63 12.38
N SER A 134 8.70 -25.11 13.26
CA SER A 134 8.39 -23.92 14.05
C SER A 134 8.97 -22.66 13.40
N ILE A 135 8.18 -21.59 13.24
CA ILE A 135 8.66 -20.31 12.69
C ILE A 135 9.92 -19.77 13.40
N PRO A 136 10.02 -19.83 14.75
CA PRO A 136 11.23 -19.44 15.47
C PRO A 136 12.49 -20.20 15.07
N ASP A 137 12.37 -21.41 14.50
CA ASP A 137 13.55 -22.20 14.10
C ASP A 137 14.21 -21.63 12.84
N LEU A 138 13.50 -20.82 12.05
CA LEU A 138 14.06 -20.03 10.94
C LEU A 138 15.02 -18.94 11.42
N PHE A 139 14.93 -18.54 12.69
CA PHE A 139 15.76 -17.52 13.34
C PHE A 139 16.86 -18.13 14.23
N LYS A 140 17.09 -19.44 14.17
CA LYS A 140 18.11 -20.13 14.99
C LYS A 140 19.22 -20.73 14.14
N GLY A 141 20.42 -20.80 14.74
CA GLY A 141 21.55 -21.55 14.20
C GLY A 141 21.98 -21.14 12.79
N ARG A 142 22.11 -22.14 11.90
CA ARG A 142 22.62 -21.97 10.54
C ARG A 142 21.70 -21.15 9.62
N GLN A 143 20.39 -21.19 9.85
CA GLN A 143 19.41 -20.55 8.95
C GLN A 143 19.25 -19.06 9.18
N LEU A 144 19.63 -18.53 10.36
CA LEU A 144 19.49 -17.11 10.69
C LEU A 144 20.19 -16.20 9.67
N ARG A 145 21.37 -16.60 9.17
CA ARG A 145 22.11 -15.83 8.15
C ARG A 145 21.33 -15.77 6.83
N SER A 146 20.82 -16.91 6.36
CA SER A 146 20.05 -16.98 5.12
C SER A 146 18.72 -16.24 5.24
N THR A 147 18.05 -16.33 6.39
CA THR A 147 16.82 -15.58 6.67
C THR A 147 17.09 -14.07 6.67
N LEU A 148 18.14 -13.60 7.35
CA LEU A 148 18.45 -12.17 7.41
C LEU A 148 18.84 -11.61 6.03
N VAL A 149 19.67 -12.32 5.28
CA VAL A 149 20.05 -11.92 3.91
C VAL A 149 18.84 -11.93 2.99
N GLY A 150 18.01 -12.97 3.05
CA GLY A 150 16.79 -13.09 2.24
C GLY A 150 15.78 -11.98 2.54
N VAL A 151 15.52 -11.71 3.82
CA VAL A 151 14.63 -10.63 4.26
C VAL A 151 15.16 -9.26 3.84
N SER A 152 16.48 -9.03 3.96
CA SER A 152 17.09 -7.76 3.57
C SER A 152 16.97 -7.52 2.06
N LEU A 153 17.35 -8.52 1.25
CA LEU A 153 17.23 -8.45 -0.21
C LEU A 153 15.78 -8.26 -0.66
N ALA A 154 14.83 -8.99 -0.05
CA ALA A 154 13.41 -8.84 -0.33
C ALA A 154 12.89 -7.46 0.05
N SER A 155 13.32 -6.93 1.21
CA SER A 155 12.93 -5.59 1.68
C SER A 155 13.42 -4.50 0.74
N ILE A 156 14.68 -4.57 0.30
CA ILE A 156 15.24 -3.63 -0.67
C ILE A 156 14.44 -3.68 -1.96
N GLY A 157 14.22 -4.87 -2.52
CA GLY A 157 13.44 -5.02 -3.75
C GLY A 157 12.02 -4.45 -3.64
N LEU A 158 11.34 -4.70 -2.52
CA LEU A 158 9.97 -4.24 -2.29
C LEU A 158 9.91 -2.72 -2.11
N VAL A 159 10.81 -2.14 -1.31
CA VAL A 159 10.89 -0.69 -1.09
C VAL A 159 11.20 0.03 -2.39
N THR A 160 12.14 -0.49 -3.19
CA THR A 160 12.46 0.09 -4.50
C THR A 160 11.28 0.00 -5.47
N PHE A 161 10.65 -1.17 -5.58
CA PHE A 161 9.51 -1.37 -6.48
C PHE A 161 8.35 -0.43 -6.15
N TRP A 162 7.89 -0.43 -4.89
CA TRP A 162 6.76 0.42 -4.48
C TRP A 162 7.13 1.90 -4.44
N GLY A 163 8.36 2.24 -4.05
CA GLY A 163 8.85 3.62 -4.10
C GLY A 163 8.80 4.17 -5.52
N VAL A 164 9.34 3.46 -6.51
CA VAL A 164 9.28 3.87 -7.92
C VAL A 164 7.83 3.91 -8.41
N HIS A 165 6.99 2.94 -8.04
CA HIS A 165 5.60 2.89 -8.48
C HIS A 165 4.76 4.08 -7.97
N ILE A 166 4.95 4.48 -6.71
CA ILE A 166 4.21 5.58 -6.08
C ILE A 166 4.78 6.94 -6.52
N TYR A 167 6.09 7.14 -6.37
CA TYR A 167 6.72 8.44 -6.61
C TYR A 167 7.00 8.70 -8.09
N GLY A 168 7.16 7.67 -8.92
CA GLY A 168 7.47 7.83 -10.34
C GLY A 168 6.41 8.63 -11.10
N LYS A 169 5.11 8.42 -10.80
CA LYS A 169 4.03 9.23 -11.39
C LYS A 169 4.10 10.69 -10.99
N ASN A 170 4.42 10.96 -9.72
CA ASN A 170 4.53 12.32 -9.20
C ASN A 170 5.72 13.05 -9.84
N ALA A 171 6.87 12.38 -9.95
CA ALA A 171 8.06 12.94 -10.58
C ALA A 171 7.82 13.31 -12.07
N LEU A 172 7.13 12.44 -12.81
CA LEU A 172 6.76 12.72 -14.21
C LEU A 172 5.76 13.86 -14.32
N LEU A 173 4.77 13.92 -13.43
CA LEU A 173 3.79 15.00 -13.39
C LEU A 173 4.44 16.35 -13.05
N GLU A 174 5.36 16.39 -12.10
CA GLU A 174 6.10 17.60 -11.74
C GLU A 174 6.97 18.08 -12.89
N HIS A 175 7.66 17.17 -13.58
CA HIS A 175 8.42 17.50 -14.79
C HIS A 175 7.53 18.10 -15.87
N ALA A 176 6.42 17.45 -16.21
CA ALA A 176 5.47 17.93 -17.22
C ALA A 176 4.83 19.28 -16.85
N LYS A 177 4.49 19.48 -15.57
CA LYS A 177 3.98 20.77 -15.06
C LYS A 177 5.04 21.86 -15.16
N SER A 178 6.30 21.56 -14.83
CA SER A 178 7.39 22.54 -14.90
C SER A 178 7.66 22.99 -16.33
N GLU A 179 7.60 22.08 -17.31
CA GLU A 179 7.72 22.41 -18.74
C GLU A 179 6.55 23.24 -19.23
N ALA A 180 5.31 22.90 -18.84
CA ALA A 180 4.13 23.68 -19.20
C ALA A 180 4.15 25.10 -18.59
N LEU A 181 4.55 25.24 -17.33
CA LEU A 181 4.67 26.54 -16.65
C LEU A 181 5.82 27.39 -17.21
N ALA A 182 6.88 26.75 -17.72
CA ALA A 182 7.95 27.44 -18.46
C ALA A 182 7.46 27.91 -19.84
N ALA A 183 6.69 27.09 -20.55
CA ALA A 183 6.10 27.44 -21.84
C ALA A 183 5.06 28.58 -21.74
N ASP A 184 4.29 28.63 -20.66
CA ASP A 184 3.31 29.70 -20.38
C ASP A 184 3.95 30.99 -19.82
N GLY A 185 5.27 31.04 -19.64
CA GLY A 185 6.00 32.24 -19.19
C GLY A 185 5.80 32.62 -17.71
N VAL A 186 5.18 31.75 -16.91
CA VAL A 186 4.86 32.00 -15.49
C VAL A 186 6.13 32.01 -14.62
N LEU A 187 7.13 31.18 -14.95
CA LEU A 187 8.36 31.08 -14.17
C LEU A 187 9.30 32.30 -14.30
N ASP A 188 9.14 33.10 -15.37
CA ASP A 188 9.90 34.34 -15.58
C ASP A 188 9.30 35.52 -14.78
N SER A 189 7.97 35.54 -14.60
CA SER A 189 7.25 36.65 -13.96
C SER A 189 7.03 36.47 -12.45
N SER A 190 6.92 35.24 -11.93
CA SER A 190 6.69 35.01 -10.49
C SER A 190 7.97 35.01 -9.65
N SER A 191 9.11 34.66 -10.24
CA SER A 191 10.39 34.52 -9.51
C SER A 191 10.96 35.88 -9.07
N GLY A 192 10.78 36.94 -9.87
CA GLY A 192 11.17 38.30 -9.50
C GLY A 192 10.19 38.98 -8.53
N ALA A 193 8.90 38.68 -8.62
CA ALA A 193 7.87 39.34 -7.81
C ALA A 193 7.80 38.81 -6.36
N LEU A 194 7.96 37.50 -6.15
CA LEU A 194 7.92 36.92 -4.80
C LEU A 194 9.19 37.20 -4.00
N VAL A 195 10.35 37.29 -4.65
CA VAL A 195 11.61 37.69 -3.99
C VAL A 195 11.54 39.16 -3.52
N ASN A 196 10.96 40.05 -4.31
CA ASN A 196 10.83 41.46 -3.92
C ASN A 196 9.79 41.69 -2.81
N GLN A 197 8.67 40.95 -2.79
CA GLN A 197 7.70 41.04 -1.68
C GLN A 197 8.23 40.46 -0.36
N THR A 198 9.20 39.54 -0.39
CA THR A 198 9.81 39.00 0.83
C THR A 198 10.85 39.95 1.43
N LEU A 199 11.36 40.92 0.65
CA LEU A 199 12.36 41.90 1.07
C LEU A 199 11.75 43.24 1.54
N GLU A 200 10.56 43.61 1.09
CA GLU A 200 9.82 44.76 1.63
C GLU A 200 8.87 44.33 2.76
N LYS A 201 9.44 44.10 3.95
CA LYS A 201 8.67 44.00 5.20
C LYS A 201 8.39 45.41 5.72
N PRO A 202 7.15 45.96 5.64
CA PRO A 202 6.87 47.27 6.22
C PRO A 202 6.90 47.16 7.74
N GLU A 203 7.80 47.92 8.35
CA GLU A 203 7.92 48.12 9.79
C GLU A 203 6.62 48.74 10.33
N ASN A 204 5.89 47.97 11.14
CA ASN A 204 4.58 48.35 11.66
C ASN A 204 4.74 49.39 12.79
N LYS A 205 4.58 50.68 12.47
CA LYS A 205 4.41 51.74 13.47
C LYS A 205 3.03 51.63 14.12
N THR A 206 3.06 51.17 15.36
CA THR A 206 2.03 51.28 16.39
C THR A 206 1.39 52.68 16.44
N ALA A 207 0.06 52.76 16.30
CA ALA A 207 -0.85 53.44 17.24
C ALA A 207 -2.27 53.51 16.66
N MET A 208 -3.06 52.50 17.00
CA MET A 208 -4.51 52.51 16.83
C MET A 208 -5.14 53.64 17.63
N LYS A 209 -5.68 54.60 16.89
CA LYS A 209 -6.69 55.57 17.33
C LYS A 209 -8.02 54.81 17.50
N LYS A 210 -8.50 54.59 18.73
CA LYS A 210 -9.93 54.34 19.00
C LYS A 210 -10.34 54.98 20.32
N GLY A 211 -11.14 56.03 20.21
CA GLY A 211 -11.96 56.54 21.30
C GLY A 211 -13.17 55.63 21.54
N LYS A 212 -13.58 55.59 22.81
CA LYS A 212 -14.92 55.24 23.29
C LYS A 212 -15.28 56.27 24.37
N CYS A 213 -16.28 57.10 24.07
CA CYS A 213 -17.52 57.14 24.85
C CYS A 213 -18.60 56.57 23.93
#